data_AF-A0A442XFH2-F1
#
_entry.id   AF-A0A442XFH2-F1
#
_cell.length_a   1.000
_cell.length_b   1.000
_cell.length_c   1.000
_cell.angle_alpha   90.00
_cell.angle_beta   90.00
_cell.angle_gamma   90.00
#
_symmetry.space_group_name_H-M   'P 1'
#
loop_
_entity.id
_entity.type
_entity.pdbx_description
1 polymer ?
#
loop_
_entity_poly.entity_id
_entity_poly.type
_entity_poly.pdbx_seq_one_letter_code
_entity_poly.pdbx_strand_id
1 'polypeptide(L)'
;MTIRFAICPCAAALALAATSALANPACLANGTSFQIGQVACLTLSGRSHLARCDMVLNNTSWTRIRNDCPKTKLAPPATPISTPESGPVPTKPTEN
;
A
#
# COMPACT_ATOMS: atom_id res chain seq x y z
N MET A 1 -67.68 -27.40 -5.96
CA MET A 1 -66.73 -27.03 -4.90
C MET A 1 -65.77 -26.01 -5.50
N THR A 2 -65.97 -24.72 -5.24
CA THR A 2 -65.19 -23.61 -5.84
C THR A 2 -64.28 -23.01 -4.77
N ILE A 3 -62.97 -23.22 -4.91
CA ILE A 3 -61.96 -22.68 -3.99
C ILE A 3 -61.74 -21.20 -4.34
N ARG A 4 -62.06 -20.31 -3.39
CA ARG A 4 -61.72 -18.89 -3.47
C ARG A 4 -60.33 -18.69 -2.87
N PHE A 5 -59.34 -18.50 -3.74
CA PHE A 5 -58.00 -18.10 -3.32
C PHE A 5 -58.03 -16.63 -2.92
N ALA A 6 -57.98 -16.37 -1.61
CA ALA A 6 -57.73 -15.05 -1.06
C ALA A 6 -56.26 -14.68 -1.37
N ILE A 7 -56.04 -13.77 -2.31
CA ILE A 7 -54.72 -13.27 -2.65
C ILE A 7 -54.32 -12.28 -1.55
N CYS A 8 -53.36 -12.68 -0.71
CA CYS A 8 -52.76 -11.84 0.32
C CYS A 8 -51.80 -10.82 -0.33
N PRO A 9 -52.05 -9.50 -0.24
CA PRO A 9 -51.23 -8.47 -0.89
C PRO A 9 -50.04 -8.08 0.00
N CYS A 10 -49.23 -9.05 0.40
CA CYS A 10 -48.09 -8.82 1.28
C CYS A 10 -46.83 -9.49 0.74
N ALA A 11 -46.33 -9.04 -0.40
CA ALA A 11 -45.00 -9.38 -0.86
C ALA A 11 -44.36 -8.20 -1.60
N ALA A 12 -43.97 -7.17 -0.85
CA ALA A 12 -43.05 -6.17 -1.37
C ALA A 12 -41.67 -6.83 -1.51
N ALA A 13 -41.31 -7.23 -2.72
CA ALA A 13 -40.00 -7.76 -3.04
C ALA A 13 -38.96 -6.63 -3.02
N LEU A 14 -38.14 -6.57 -1.98
CA LEU A 14 -36.93 -5.73 -1.95
C LEU A 14 -35.88 -6.38 -2.87
N ALA A 15 -35.81 -5.92 -4.12
CA ALA A 15 -34.72 -6.28 -5.01
C ALA A 15 -33.46 -5.50 -4.59
N LEU A 16 -32.53 -6.16 -3.88
CA LEU A 16 -31.19 -5.61 -3.69
C LEU A 16 -30.42 -5.76 -5.01
N ALA A 17 -30.27 -4.65 -5.74
CA ALA A 17 -29.32 -4.57 -6.84
C ALA A 17 -27.90 -4.53 -6.25
N ALA A 18 -27.17 -5.63 -6.33
CA ALA A 18 -25.75 -5.67 -6.01
C ALA A 18 -24.98 -4.96 -7.14
N THR A 19 -24.49 -3.75 -6.88
CA THR A 19 -23.52 -3.10 -7.77
C THR A 19 -22.14 -3.70 -7.50
N SER A 20 -21.60 -4.43 -8.46
CA SER A 20 -20.20 -4.84 -8.42
C SER A 20 -19.33 -3.59 -8.52
N ALA A 21 -18.67 -3.23 -7.43
CA ALA A 21 -17.63 -2.20 -7.46
C ALA A 21 -16.49 -2.70 -8.35
N LEU A 22 -16.33 -2.09 -9.52
CA LEU A 22 -15.20 -2.32 -10.41
C LEU A 22 -13.95 -1.73 -9.75
N ALA A 23 -13.23 -2.55 -9.00
CA ALA A 23 -11.91 -2.18 -8.49
C ALA A 23 -10.93 -2.05 -9.66
N ASN A 24 -10.09 -1.02 -9.64
CA ASN A 24 -9.04 -0.88 -10.64
C ASN A 24 -8.09 -2.08 -10.56
N PRO A 25 -7.67 -2.69 -11.69
CA PRO A 25 -6.81 -3.87 -11.68
C PRO A 25 -5.48 -3.56 -10.98
N ALA A 26 -5.20 -4.30 -9.91
CA ALA A 26 -3.97 -4.17 -9.14
C ALA A 26 -3.49 -5.54 -8.64
N CYS A 27 -2.20 -5.63 -8.34
CA CYS A 27 -1.62 -6.76 -7.62
C CYS A 27 -1.63 -6.47 -6.12
N LEU A 28 -1.77 -7.52 -5.30
CA LEU A 28 -1.70 -7.41 -3.85
C LEU A 28 -0.39 -8.00 -3.33
N ALA A 29 0.26 -7.29 -2.42
CA ALA A 29 1.38 -7.80 -1.64
C ALA A 29 1.34 -7.21 -0.23
N ASN A 30 1.42 -8.06 0.80
CA ASN A 30 1.40 -7.64 2.21
C ASN A 30 0.25 -6.69 2.56
N GLY A 31 -0.95 -6.94 2.03
CA GLY A 31 -2.13 -6.09 2.26
C GLY A 31 -2.13 -4.75 1.51
N THR A 32 -1.13 -4.50 0.66
CA THR A 32 -1.00 -3.27 -0.12
C THR A 32 -1.30 -3.54 -1.59
N SER A 33 -1.94 -2.57 -2.24
CA SER A 33 -2.31 -2.61 -3.66
C SER A 33 -1.24 -1.93 -4.52
N PHE A 34 -0.83 -2.62 -5.59
CA PHE A 34 0.18 -2.16 -6.55
C PHE A 34 -0.42 -2.11 -7.94
N GLN A 35 -0.36 -0.94 -8.58
CA GLN A 35 -0.84 -0.75 -9.95
C GLN A 35 0.06 -1.49 -10.95
N ILE A 36 -0.50 -1.77 -12.13
CA ILE A 36 0.24 -2.35 -13.25
C ILE A 36 1.48 -1.49 -13.53
N GLY A 37 2.64 -2.16 -13.67
CA GLY A 37 3.94 -1.54 -13.87
C GLY A 37 4.74 -1.28 -12.59
N GLN A 38 4.09 -1.26 -11.42
CA GLN A 38 4.80 -1.08 -10.15
C GLN A 38 5.58 -2.33 -9.76
N VAL A 39 6.63 -2.12 -8.97
CA VAL A 39 7.54 -3.17 -8.50
C VAL A 39 7.50 -3.29 -6.99
N ALA A 40 7.54 -4.52 -6.51
CA ALA A 40 7.58 -4.84 -5.10
C ALA A 40 8.59 -5.96 -4.83
N CYS A 41 9.13 -5.96 -3.62
CA CYS A 41 9.87 -7.09 -3.09
C CYS A 41 8.87 -8.10 -2.51
N LEU A 42 8.79 -9.29 -3.09
CA LEU A 42 7.88 -10.35 -2.65
C LEU A 42 8.66 -11.44 -1.91
N THR A 43 8.17 -11.82 -0.74
CA THR A 43 8.73 -12.94 0.03
C THR A 43 7.81 -14.14 -0.08
N LEU A 44 8.27 -15.20 -0.73
CA LEU A 44 7.57 -16.48 -0.85
C LEU A 44 8.44 -17.58 -0.27
N SER A 45 7.90 -18.37 0.67
CA SER A 45 8.62 -19.48 1.31
C SER A 45 10.01 -19.10 1.86
N GLY A 46 10.12 -17.92 2.47
CA GLY A 46 11.37 -17.40 3.05
C GLY A 46 12.39 -16.85 2.03
N ARG A 47 12.06 -16.83 0.73
CA ARG A 47 12.91 -16.25 -0.32
C ARG A 47 12.29 -14.97 -0.86
N SER A 48 13.04 -13.88 -0.78
CA SER A 48 12.63 -12.58 -1.31
C SER A 48 13.16 -12.38 -2.72
N HIS A 49 12.31 -11.90 -3.63
CA HIS A 49 12.68 -11.58 -5.01
C HIS A 49 11.95 -10.33 -5.49
N LEU A 50 12.52 -9.65 -6.48
CA LEU A 50 11.89 -8.46 -7.06
C LEU A 50 10.89 -8.89 -8.14
N ALA A 51 9.65 -8.43 -8.02
CA ALA A 51 8.60 -8.69 -8.99
C ALA A 51 7.91 -7.39 -9.42
N ARG A 52 7.38 -7.40 -10.64
CA ARG A 52 6.56 -6.34 -11.23
C ARG A 52 5.12 -6.80 -11.34
N CYS A 53 4.18 -5.91 -11.06
CA CYS A 53 2.77 -6.16 -11.29
C CYS A 53 2.48 -5.99 -12.78
N ASP A 54 2.05 -7.05 -13.46
CA ASP A 54 1.71 -7.03 -14.88
C ASP A 54 0.31 -7.59 -15.11
N MET A 55 -0.21 -7.40 -16.32
CA MET A 55 -1.43 -8.04 -16.78
C MET A 55 -1.07 -9.26 -17.62
N VAL A 56 -1.45 -10.45 -17.14
CA VAL A 56 -1.21 -11.74 -17.81
C VAL A 56 -2.56 -12.41 -18.02
N LEU A 57 -2.92 -12.69 -19.28
CA LEU A 57 -4.20 -13.31 -19.65
C LEU A 57 -5.43 -12.60 -19.01
N ASN A 58 -5.47 -11.26 -19.10
CA ASN A 58 -6.53 -10.42 -18.52
C ASN A 58 -6.63 -10.45 -16.97
N ASN A 59 -5.64 -11.03 -16.27
CA ASN A 59 -5.57 -11.03 -14.82
C ASN A 59 -4.30 -10.30 -14.34
N THR A 60 -4.34 -9.68 -13.17
CA THR A 60 -3.14 -9.10 -12.58
C THR A 60 -2.28 -10.20 -11.98
N SER A 61 -0.99 -10.18 -12.30
CA SER A 61 -0.05 -11.20 -11.85
C SER A 61 1.30 -10.59 -11.52
N TRP A 62 2.02 -11.24 -10.60
CA TRP A 62 3.38 -10.87 -10.23
C TRP A 62 4.38 -11.56 -11.15
N THR A 63 5.08 -10.78 -11.97
CA THR A 63 6.17 -11.26 -12.82
C THR A 63 7.50 -11.05 -12.09
N ARG A 64 8.24 -12.13 -11.82
CA ARG A 64 9.60 -12.01 -11.27
C ARG A 64 10.53 -11.34 -12.28
N ILE A 65 11.24 -10.30 -11.85
CA ILE A 65 12.20 -9.55 -12.68
C ILE A 65 13.64 -9.64 -12.17
N ARG A 66 13.87 -9.90 -10.87
CA ARG A 66 15.21 -10.18 -10.30
C ARG A 66 15.08 -11.17 -9.16
N ASN A 67 16.13 -11.97 -8.94
CA ASN A 67 16.14 -12.97 -7.86
C ASN A 67 16.26 -12.35 -6.47
N ASP A 68 16.82 -11.15 -6.36
CA ASP A 68 17.08 -10.48 -5.09
C ASP A 68 16.42 -9.10 -5.07
N CYS A 69 16.02 -8.67 -3.87
CA CYS A 69 15.53 -7.32 -3.67
C CYS A 69 16.68 -6.32 -3.54
N PRO A 70 16.55 -5.11 -4.10
CA PRO A 70 17.58 -4.09 -3.97
C PRO A 70 17.79 -3.75 -2.49
N LYS A 71 19.03 -3.82 -2.03
CA LYS A 71 19.38 -3.33 -0.70
C LYS A 71 19.36 -1.81 -0.75
N THR A 72 18.43 -1.17 -0.05
CA THR A 72 18.51 0.27 0.19
C THR A 72 19.79 0.53 0.97
N LYS A 73 20.82 1.04 0.30
CA LYS A 73 21.95 1.66 0.99
C LYS A 73 21.40 2.95 1.57
N LEU A 74 20.95 2.93 2.83
CA LEU A 74 20.73 4.16 3.59
C LEU A 74 22.05 4.92 3.51
N ALA A 75 22.08 6.01 2.74
CA ALA A 75 23.19 6.93 2.82
C ALA A 75 23.24 7.37 4.29
N PRO A 76 24.42 7.33 4.95
CA PRO A 76 24.55 7.86 6.30
C PRO A 76 23.91 9.25 6.33
N PRO A 77 23.11 9.57 7.36
CA PRO A 77 22.67 10.93 7.57
C PRO A 77 23.92 11.81 7.50
N ALA A 78 23.95 12.75 6.55
CA ALA A 78 25.00 13.75 6.51
C ALA A 78 24.95 14.44 7.87
N THR A 79 25.88 14.10 8.75
CA THR A 79 25.97 14.73 10.06
C THR A 79 26.32 16.18 9.75
N PRO A 80 25.48 17.17 10.11
CA PRO A 80 25.97 18.53 10.11
C PRO A 80 27.11 18.57 11.13
N ILE A 81 28.34 18.62 10.62
CA ILE A 81 29.51 18.95 11.42
C ILE A 81 29.29 20.40 11.86
N SER A 82 28.80 20.54 13.08
CA SER A 82 28.90 21.76 13.86
C SER A 82 29.28 21.28 15.25
N THR A 83 30.56 20.91 15.36
CA THR A 83 31.25 20.80 16.62
C THR A 83 30.97 22.07 17.43
N PRO A 84 30.54 21.99 18.70
CA PRO A 84 30.39 23.15 19.54
C PRO A 84 31.79 23.63 19.94
N GLU A 85 32.26 24.72 19.32
CA GLU A 85 33.42 25.45 19.85
C GLU A 85 32.96 26.24 21.07
N SER A 86 33.10 25.60 22.23
CA SER A 86 33.00 26.22 23.53
C SER A 86 34.16 27.22 23.69
N GLY A 87 33.91 28.47 23.31
CA GLY A 87 34.76 29.59 23.72
C GLY A 87 34.24 30.19 25.02
N PRO A 88 35.09 30.43 26.05
CA PRO A 88 34.69 31.25 27.19
C PRO A 88 34.59 32.71 26.74
N VAL A 89 33.39 33.30 26.83
CA VAL A 89 33.19 34.75 26.67
C VAL A 89 33.71 35.43 27.95
N PRO A 90 34.72 36.32 27.88
CA PRO A 90 35.10 37.13 29.03
C PRO A 90 34.01 38.15 29.34
N THR A 91 33.48 38.08 30.54
CA THR A 91 32.55 39.05 31.13
C THR A 91 33.22 40.41 31.20
N LYS A 92 32.71 41.40 30.45
CA LYS A 92 33.04 42.82 30.66
C LYS A 92 32.21 43.33 31.85
N PRO A 93 32.81 43.88 32.91
CA PRO A 93 32.07 44.50 34.00
C PRO A 93 31.55 45.91 33.66
N THR A 94 30.50 46.25 34.38
CA THR A 94 29.73 47.49 34.46
C THR A 94 30.54 48.73 34.90
N GLU A 95 30.00 49.91 34.58
CA GLU A 95 30.10 51.22 35.27
C GLU A 95 31.17 52.26 34.87
N ASN A 96 30.72 53.38 34.29
CA ASN A 96 30.75 54.75 34.87
C ASN A 96 29.85 55.69 34.06
#